data_AF-A0A7C6RJP6-F1
#
_entry.id   AF-A0A7C6RJP6-F1
#
_cell.length_a   1.000
_cell.length_b   1.000
_cell.length_c   1.000
_cell.angle_alpha   90.00
_cell.angle_beta   90.00
_cell.angle_gamma   90.00
#
_symmetry.space_group_name_H-M   'P 1'
#
loop_
_entity.id
_entity.type
_entity.pdbx_description
1 polymer ?
#
loop_
_entity_poly.entity_id
_entity_poly.type
_entity_poly.pdbx_seq_one_letter_code
_entity_poly.pdbx_strand_id
1 'polypeptide(L)' 'MWKALHIDPAKCTGCLQCEMACSYEHTGVINPSKSRIKVFNF' A
#
# COMPACT_ATOMS: atom_id res chain seq x y z
N MET A 1 -11.94 -10.85 -18.02
CA MET A 1 -12.47 -10.52 -16.68
C MET A 1 -11.53 -9.51 -16.05
N TRP A 2 -12.00 -8.31 -15.70
CA TRP A 2 -11.16 -7.26 -15.14
C TRP A 2 -11.09 -7.43 -13.62
N LYS A 3 -9.89 -7.31 -13.04
CA LYS A 3 -9.71 -7.29 -11.58
C LYS A 3 -9.76 -5.85 -11.10
N ALA A 4 -10.52 -5.59 -10.04
CA ALA A 4 -10.59 -4.30 -9.37
C ALA A 4 -10.28 -4.47 -7.88
N LEU A 5 -9.58 -3.50 -7.31
CA LEU A 5 -9.29 -3.45 -5.88
C LEU A 5 -10.32 -2.55 -5.20
N HIS A 6 -11.06 -3.08 -4.23
CA HIS A 6 -12.03 -2.32 -3.45
C HIS A 6 -11.47 -2.02 -2.06
N ILE A 7 -11.35 -0.74 -1.71
CA ILE A 7 -10.77 -0.25 -0.45
C ILE A 7 -11.81 0.61 0.26
N ASP A 8 -12.05 0.33 1.55
CA ASP A 8 -12.87 1.17 2.43
C ASP A 8 -11.95 2.09 3.26
N PRO A 9 -11.87 3.40 2.92
CA PRO A 9 -10.97 4.32 3.60
C PRO A 9 -11.36 4.57 5.06
N ALA A 10 -12.63 4.38 5.45
CA ALA A 10 -13.07 4.58 6.84
C ALA A 10 -12.46 3.55 7.81
N LYS A 11 -11.94 2.43 7.30
CA LYS A 11 -11.24 1.39 8.07
C LYS A 11 -9.72 1.53 8.03
N CYS A 12 -9.20 2.46 7.24
CA CYS A 12 -7.76 2.68 7.14
C CYS A 12 -7.25 3.36 8.41
N THR A 13 -6.26 2.75 9.07
CA THR A 13 -5.62 3.33 10.26
C THR A 13 -4.33 4.09 9.96
N GLY A 14 -3.94 4.19 8.69
CA GLY A 14 -2.68 4.82 8.28
C GLY A 14 -1.43 4.04 8.66
N CYS A 15 -1.51 2.72 8.87
CA CYS A 15 -0.39 1.90 9.34
C CYS A 15 0.72 1.61 8.31
N LEU A 16 0.54 2.02 7.05
CA LEU A 16 1.48 1.87 5.93
C LEU A 16 1.90 0.43 5.59
N GLN A 17 1.22 -0.59 6.14
CA GLN A 17 1.52 -2.00 5.88
C GLN A 17 1.38 -2.38 4.41
N CYS A 18 0.38 -1.83 3.71
CA CYS A 18 0.20 -2.03 2.29
C CYS A 18 1.40 -1.49 1.47
N GLU A 19 1.92 -0.32 1.83
CA GLU A 19 3.09 0.25 1.17
C GLU A 19 4.34 -0.59 1.40
N MET A 20 4.56 -1.04 2.65
CA MET A 20 5.67 -1.93 3.01
C MET A 20 5.60 -3.27 2.30
N ALA A 21 4.42 -3.89 2.22
CA ALA A 21 4.22 -5.15 1.51
C ALA A 21 4.57 -4.98 0.02
N CYS A 22 4.10 -3.91 -0.61
CA CYS A 22 4.38 -3.61 -2.01
C CYS A 22 5.87 -3.30 -2.26
N SER A 23 6.53 -2.57 -1.35
CA SER A 23 7.98 -2.31 -1.49
C SER A 23 8.79 -3.60 -1.34
N TYR A 24 8.43 -4.46 -0.39
CA TYR A 24 9.11 -5.72 -0.18
C TYR A 24 8.96 -6.65 -1.38
N GLU A 25 7.73 -6.81 -1.89
CA GLU A 25 7.43 -7.66 -3.05
C GLU A 25 8.20 -7.24 -4.31
N HIS A 26 8.36 -5.92 -4.54
CA HIS A 26 8.95 -5.43 -5.79
C HIS A 26 10.43 -5.03 -5.69
N THR A 27 10.95 -4.79 -4.49
CA THR A 27 12.32 -4.28 -4.30
C THR A 27 13.14 -5.11 -3.32
N GLY A 28 12.54 -6.06 -2.61
CA GLY A 28 13.18 -6.85 -1.56
C GLY A 28 13.48 -6.06 -0.29
N VAL A 29 13.03 -4.81 -0.19
CA VAL A 29 13.28 -3.92 0.95
C VAL A 29 11.96 -3.46 1.56
N ILE A 30 11.88 -3.53 2.89
CA ILE A 30 10.78 -2.93 3.66
C ILE A 30 11.06 -1.43 3.79
N ASN A 31 10.53 -0.64 2.86
CA ASN A 31 10.66 0.81 2.83
C ASN A 31 9.47 1.42 2.07
N PRO A 32 8.50 2.05 2.77
CA PRO A 32 7.32 2.67 2.15
C PRO A 32 7.67 3.62 1.00
N SER A 33 8.77 4.39 1.09
CA SER A 33 9.19 5.32 0.04
C SER A 33 9.52 4.64 -1.28
N LYS A 34 9.84 3.34 -1.28
CA LYS A 34 10.09 2.53 -2.48
C LYS A 34 8.85 1.77 -2.97
N SER A 35 7.70 1.95 -2.32
CA SER A 35 6.43 1.35 -2.74
C SER A 35 5.90 1.92 -4.04
N ARG A 36 5.19 1.09 -4.84
CA ARG A 36 4.49 1.51 -6.06
C ARG A 36 3.09 2.08 -5.78
N ILE A 37 2.59 1.93 -4.57
CA ILE A 37 1.32 2.51 -4.10
C ILE A 37 1.60 3.54 -3.01
N LYS A 38 0.66 4.48 -2.82
CA LYS A 38 0.77 5.54 -1.82
C LYS A 38 -0.55 5.72 -1.08
N VAL A 39 -0.48 5.75 0.24
CA VAL A 39 -1.58 6.15 1.11
C VAL A 39 -1.40 7.63 1.45
N PHE A 40 -2.41 8.44 1.18
CA PHE A 40 -2.43 9.84 1.57
C PHE A 40 -3.30 9.98 2.81
N ASN A 41 -2.70 10.41 3.92
CA ASN A 41 -3.47 10.80 5.10
C ASN A 41 -3.88 12.27 4.91
N PHE A 42 -5.18 12.53 4.96
CA PHE A 42 -5.77 13.87 4.96
C PHE A 42 -6.05 14.32 6.40
#